data_AF-A0AAW8EXG8-F1
#
_entry.id   AF-A0AAW8EXG8-F1
#
_cell.length_a   1.000
_cell.length_b   1.000
_cell.length_c   1.000
_cell.angle_alpha   90.00
_cell.angle_beta   90.00
_cell.angle_gamma   90.00
#
_symmetry.space_group_name_H-M   'P 1'
#
loop_
_entity.id
_entity.type
_entity.pdbx_description
1 polymer ?
#
loop_
_entity_poly.entity_id
_entity_poly.type
_entity_poly.pdbx_seq_one_letter_code
_entity_poly.pdbx_strand_id
1 'polypeptide(L)'
;MRDGIGHVKMRVSERGVGETLSCGTGVAATALAVRYWAGEKAPNNWRVEVPGGTLGVRMFPAEDGEHVALSGPATLVFHGEVELA
;
A
#
# COMPACT_ATOMS: atom_id res chain seq x y z
N MET A 1 10.45 7.82 11.44
CA MET A 1 10.23 8.71 10.29
C MET A 1 11.58 9.16 9.78
N ARG A 2 11.75 9.30 8.47
CA ARG A 2 12.94 9.91 7.85
C ARG A 2 12.45 10.94 6.85
N ASP A 3 12.93 12.18 6.96
CA ASP A 3 12.54 13.29 6.07
C ASP A 3 11.02 13.52 5.97
N GLY A 4 10.30 13.38 7.10
CA GLY A 4 8.84 13.55 7.15
C GLY A 4 8.04 12.38 6.57
N ILE A 5 8.70 11.28 6.19
CA ILE A 5 8.07 10.07 5.65
C ILE A 5 8.04 8.96 6.71
N GLY A 6 6.87 8.36 6.91
CA GLY A 6 6.69 7.17 7.72
C GLY A 6 7.23 5.93 7.03
N HIS A 7 7.82 4.99 7.78
CA HIS A 7 8.37 3.76 7.23
C HIS A 7 7.85 2.57 8.02
N VAL A 8 7.36 1.56 7.32
CA VAL A 8 6.94 0.30 7.91
C VAL A 8 7.25 -0.85 6.94
N LYS A 9 7.56 -2.01 7.49
CA LYS A 9 7.73 -3.25 6.75
C LYS A 9 6.63 -4.22 7.13
N MET A 10 6.02 -4.89 6.15
CA MET A 10 4.95 -5.84 6.38
C MET A 10 5.08 -7.09 5.50
N ARG A 11 4.33 -8.13 5.89
CA ARG A 11 4.04 -9.32 5.09
C ARG A 11 2.53 -9.53 5.12
N VAL A 12 1.97 -10.24 4.15
CA VAL A 12 0.52 -10.41 4.01
C VAL A 12 0.17 -11.85 3.69
N SER A 13 -0.85 -12.36 4.35
CA SER A 13 -1.53 -13.61 3.98
C SER A 13 -2.92 -13.24 3.47
N GLU A 14 -3.17 -13.43 2.18
CA GLU A 14 -4.42 -13.07 1.52
C GLU A 14 -5.42 -14.23 1.59
N ARG A 15 -6.69 -13.90 1.88
CA ARG A 15 -7.76 -14.88 2.04
C ARG A 15 -7.91 -15.72 0.76
N GLY A 16 -7.73 -17.03 0.88
CA GLY A 16 -7.85 -17.98 -0.23
C GLY A 16 -6.62 -18.09 -1.13
N VAL A 17 -5.54 -17.34 -0.85
CA VAL A 17 -4.29 -17.35 -1.63
C VAL A 17 -3.08 -17.72 -0.77
N GLY A 18 -3.09 -17.36 0.51
CA GLY A 18 -1.93 -17.52 1.40
C GLY A 18 -0.97 -16.34 1.28
N GLU A 19 0.31 -16.58 1.55
CA GLU A 19 1.29 -15.49 1.55
C GLU A 19 1.64 -15.04 0.12
N THR A 20 1.49 -13.74 -0.14
CA THR A 20 1.81 -13.12 -1.43
C THR A 20 2.96 -12.11 -1.30
N LEU A 21 3.57 -11.75 -2.44
CA LEU A 21 4.67 -10.79 -2.45
C LEU A 21 4.22 -9.36 -2.13
N SER A 22 2.95 -9.03 -2.40
CA SER A 22 2.38 -7.71 -2.18
C SER A 22 0.86 -7.79 -2.24
N CYS A 23 0.19 -6.94 -1.46
CA CYS A 23 -1.26 -6.74 -1.52
C CYS A 23 -1.53 -5.23 -1.40
N GLY A 24 -2.04 -4.60 -2.47
CA GLY A 24 -2.20 -3.14 -2.52
C GLY A 24 -3.11 -2.59 -1.43
N THR A 25 -4.26 -3.24 -1.20
CA THR A 25 -5.20 -2.87 -0.14
C THR A 25 -4.62 -3.12 1.25
N GLY A 26 -3.91 -4.23 1.45
CA GLY A 26 -3.23 -4.54 2.71
C GLY A 26 -2.13 -3.53 3.08
N VAL A 27 -1.44 -3.00 2.07
CA VAL A 27 -0.42 -1.95 2.24
C VAL A 27 -1.04 -0.63 2.65
N ALA A 28 -2.11 -0.20 2.00
CA ALA A 28 -2.85 1.01 2.37
C ALA A 28 -3.40 0.89 3.81
N ALA A 29 -4.02 -0.25 4.15
CA ALA A 29 -4.54 -0.52 5.48
C ALA A 29 -3.46 -0.51 6.55
N THR A 30 -2.27 -1.05 6.26
CA THR A 30 -1.14 -1.05 7.20
C THR A 30 -0.65 0.37 7.49
N ALA A 31 -0.48 1.22 6.46
CA ALA A 31 -0.07 2.61 6.66
C ALA A 31 -1.12 3.39 7.48
N LEU A 32 -2.42 3.21 7.18
CA LEU A 32 -3.52 3.81 7.94
C LEU A 32 -3.52 3.37 9.40
N ALA A 33 -3.40 2.06 9.65
CA ALA A 33 -3.38 1.51 11.00
C ALA A 33 -2.19 2.09 11.79
N VAL A 34 -0.97 2.05 11.23
CA VAL A 34 0.21 2.57 11.91
C VAL A 34 0.10 4.07 12.17
N ARG A 35 -0.41 4.86 11.21
CA ARG A 35 -0.68 6.29 11.41
C ARG A 35 -1.66 6.52 12.56
N TYR A 36 -2.77 5.80 12.58
CA TYR A 36 -3.77 5.90 13.65
C TYR A 36 -3.16 5.59 15.03
N TRP A 37 -2.42 4.50 15.14
CA TRP A 37 -1.75 4.09 16.39
C TRP A 37 -0.65 5.07 16.82
N ALA A 38 0.05 5.70 15.89
CA ALA A 38 1.10 6.68 16.18
C ALA A 38 0.56 8.07 16.58
N GLY A 39 -0.74 8.32 16.42
CA GLY A 39 -1.43 9.52 16.86
C GLY A 39 -1.28 10.72 15.91
N GLU A 40 -1.79 11.88 16.34
CA GLU A 40 -1.98 13.09 15.50
C GLU A 40 -0.71 13.62 14.83
N LYS A 41 0.47 13.32 15.39
CA LYS A 41 1.77 13.75 14.85
C LYS A 41 2.32 12.81 13.78
N ALA A 42 1.62 11.71 13.47
CA ALA A 42 2.03 10.77 12.45
C ALA A 42 1.95 11.41 11.06
N PRO A 43 2.91 11.11 10.17
CA PRO A 43 2.94 11.70 8.84
C PRO A 43 1.81 11.13 7.99
N ASN A 44 1.46 11.85 6.94
CA ASN A 44 0.50 11.38 5.95
C ASN A 44 1.17 10.67 4.76
N ASN A 45 2.50 10.73 4.64
CA ASN A 45 3.25 10.05 3.59
C ASN A 45 4.02 8.87 4.18
N TRP A 46 3.87 7.70 3.57
CA TRP A 46 4.45 6.45 4.05
C TRP A 46 5.14 5.69 2.93
N ARG A 47 6.25 5.05 3.26
CA ARG A 47 6.86 3.97 2.48
C ARG A 47 6.60 2.66 3.20
N VAL A 48 5.96 1.74 2.48
CA VAL A 48 5.65 0.40 2.97
C VAL A 48 6.49 -0.61 2.20
N GLU A 49 7.37 -1.30 2.91
CA GLU A 49 8.19 -2.36 2.35
C GLU A 49 7.46 -3.71 2.47
N VAL A 50 7.28 -4.37 1.32
CA VAL A 50 6.73 -5.73 1.19
C VAL A 50 7.75 -6.61 0.45
N PRO A 51 7.61 -7.96 0.47
CA PRO A 51 8.54 -8.82 -0.25
C PRO A 51 8.71 -8.50 -1.74
N GLY A 52 7.64 -8.04 -2.40
CA GLY A 52 7.61 -7.68 -3.82
C GLY A 52 8.12 -6.28 -4.16
N GLY A 53 8.52 -5.47 -3.17
CA GLY A 53 9.05 -4.13 -3.41
C GLY A 53 8.61 -3.10 -2.38
N THR A 54 8.82 -1.82 -2.70
CA THR A 54 8.39 -0.70 -1.86
C THR A 54 7.24 0.05 -2.52
N LEU A 55 6.20 0.33 -1.74
CA LEU A 55 5.04 1.09 -2.16
C LEU A 55 4.94 2.41 -1.39
N GLY A 56 4.49 3.45 -2.06
CA GLY A 56 4.17 4.74 -1.45
C GLY A 56 2.69 4.80 -1.10
N VAL A 57 2.37 5.19 0.13
CA VAL A 57 1.00 5.46 0.58
C VAL A 57 0.89 6.91 1.01
N ARG A 58 -0.16 7.62 0.58
CA ARG A 58 -0.42 9.00 0.97
C ARG A 58 -1.87 9.18 1.41
N MET A 59 -2.08 9.66 2.61
CA MET A 59 -3.37 10.16 3.09
C MET A 59 -3.52 11.65 2.75
N PHE A 60 -4.70 12.09 2.31
CA PHE A 60 -4.97 13.49 1.99
C PHE A 60 -6.46 13.81 2.07
N PRO A 61 -6.84 15.07 2.36
CA PRO A 61 -8.23 15.48 2.36
C PRO A 61 -8.81 15.53 0.93
N ALA A 62 -10.05 15.12 0.79
CA ALA A 62 -10.90 15.20 -0.38
C ALA A 62 -12.27 15.80 0.02
N GLU A 63 -13.14 16.06 -0.95
CA GLU A 63 -14.45 16.71 -0.72
C GLU A 63 -15.37 15.90 0.22
N ASP A 64 -15.26 14.57 0.19
CA ASP A 64 -16.07 13.61 0.93
C ASP A 64 -15.35 12.98 2.14
N GLY A 65 -14.16 13.46 2.50
CA GLY A 65 -13.41 13.00 3.67
C GLY A 65 -11.93 12.79 3.39
N GLU A 66 -11.29 11.90 4.16
CA GLU A 66 -9.88 11.55 3.95
C GLU A 66 -9.76 10.41 2.93
N HIS A 67 -8.94 10.61 1.90
CA HIS A 67 -8.64 9.62 0.88
C HIS A 67 -7.23 9.06 1.06
N VAL A 68 -7.00 7.87 0.48
CA VAL A 68 -5.69 7.22 0.46
C VAL A 68 -5.28 6.88 -0.96
N ALA A 69 -4.13 7.41 -1.38
CA ALA A 69 -3.48 7.05 -2.63
C ALA A 69 -2.39 6.01 -2.39
N LEU A 70 -2.31 5.05 -3.31
CA LEU A 70 -1.25 4.05 -3.39
C LEU A 70 -0.43 4.29 -4.67
N SER A 71 0.89 4.18 -4.57
CA SER A 71 1.80 4.30 -5.71
C SER A 71 2.83 3.17 -5.68
N GLY A 72 3.14 2.66 -6.87
CA GLY A 72 4.06 1.55 -7.07
C GLY A 72 4.38 1.34 -8.54
N PRO A 73 5.48 0.63 -8.86
CA PRO A 73 5.79 0.27 -10.23
C PRO A 73 4.79 -0.74 -10.79
N ALA A 74 4.58 -0.69 -12.11
CA ALA A 74 3.88 -1.70 -12.86
C ALA A 74 4.63 -1.96 -14.17
N THR A 75 4.72 -3.22 -14.59
CA THR A 75 5.43 -3.64 -15.80
C THR A 75 4.52 -4.53 -16.63
N LEU A 76 4.36 -4.22 -17.91
CA LEU A 76 3.70 -5.11 -18.86
C LEU A 76 4.62 -6.31 -19.14
N VAL A 77 4.22 -7.51 -18.69
CA VAL A 77 5.04 -8.72 -18.81
C VAL A 77 4.79 -9.52 -20.09
N PHE A 78 3.55 -9.52 -20.58
CA PHE A 78 3.17 -10.15 -21.86
C PHE A 78 1.87 -9.51 -22.38
N HIS A 79 1.55 -9.79 -23.64
CA HIS A 79 0.26 -9.48 -24.28
C HIS A 79 -0.21 -10.71 -25.08
N GLY A 80 -1.52 -10.94 -25.14
CA GLY A 80 -2.11 -12.08 -25.85
C GLY A 80 -3.64 -12.03 -25.88
N GLU A 81 -4.24 -12.97 -26.59
CA GLU A 81 -5.69 -13.15 -26.74
C GLU A 81 -6.13 -14.46 -26.03
N VAL A 82 -7.35 -14.47 -25.48
CA VAL A 82 -7.92 -15.64 -24.79
C VAL A 82 -9.36 -15.87 -25.30
N GLU A 83 -9.65 -17.09 -25.76
CA GLU A 83 -11.03 -17.50 -26.07
C GLU A 83 -11.79 -17.78 -24.78
N LEU A 84 -12.99 -17.22 -24.64
CA LEU A 84 -13.88 -17.47 -23.51
C LEU A 84 -14.88 -18.58 -23.88
N ALA A 85 -15.11 -19.50 -22.94
CA ALA A 85 -16.05 -20.63 -23.09
C ALA A 85 -17.52 -20.23 -22.95
#